data_AF-A0A376P168-F1
#
_entry.id   AF-A0A376P168-F1
#
_cell.length_a   1.000
_cell.length_b   1.000
_cell.length_c   1.000
_cell.angle_alpha   90.00
_cell.angle_beta   90.00
_cell.angle_gamma   90.00
#
_symmetry.space_group_name_H-M   'P 1'
#
loop_
_entity.id
_entity.type
_entity.pdbx_description
1 polymer ?
#
loop_
_entity_poly.entity_id
_entity_poly.type
_entity_poly.pdbx_seq_one_letter_code
_entity_poly.pdbx_strand_id
1 'polypeptide(L)'
;MSSDFKGNNQLNVSSSGYSDNARVSYSVNTGYTMNKASKDLSYVGGYASYESPWGTLAGSVSANSDNSRQVSLSTDGGFVLHSGGLTFSNDSFSDSDTLAVVQAPGAQGARINYGNSTIDRWGYGVTSALSPYHENRIALDINDLENDVELKSTSAVAVPRQGSVVFADFETVQGQSAIMNITRSDGKNIPFAADIYDEQGNVIGNVGQGGQAFVRGIEQQGNISIKWLEESKPVSCLAHYQQSSEAEKIAQSIILNGIRCQIQ
;
A
#
# COMPACT_ATOMS: atom_id res chain seq x y z
N MET A 1 -8.93 29.46 28.75
CA MET A 1 -9.66 30.69 29.14
C MET A 1 -8.67 31.84 29.12
N SER A 2 -8.99 32.93 28.43
CA SER A 2 -8.18 34.14 28.37
C SER A 2 -9.03 35.35 28.80
N SER A 3 -8.42 36.31 29.48
CA SER A 3 -9.06 37.56 29.93
C SER A 3 -8.07 38.69 29.79
N ASP A 4 -8.53 39.85 29.32
CA ASP A 4 -7.71 41.06 29.23
C ASP A 4 -7.80 41.96 30.47
N PHE A 5 -8.60 41.56 31.48
CA PHE A 5 -8.94 42.33 32.69
C PHE A 5 -9.49 43.75 32.42
N LYS A 6 -9.76 44.09 31.16
CA LYS A 6 -10.35 45.35 30.70
C LYS A 6 -11.81 45.16 30.29
N GLY A 7 -12.31 43.92 30.34
CA GLY A 7 -13.72 43.55 30.17
C GLY A 7 -13.95 42.57 29.02
N ASN A 8 -12.92 42.07 28.36
CA ASN A 8 -13.03 41.00 27.37
C ASN A 8 -12.58 39.67 27.97
N ASN A 9 -13.44 38.66 27.88
CA ASN A 9 -13.18 37.31 28.37
C ASN A 9 -13.52 36.29 27.28
N GLN A 10 -12.68 35.27 27.11
CA GLN A 10 -12.94 34.18 26.17
C GLN A 10 -12.74 32.82 26.84
N LEU A 11 -13.74 31.97 26.70
CA LEU A 11 -13.72 30.56 27.07
C LEU A 11 -13.97 29.73 25.81
N ASN A 12 -13.06 28.82 25.49
CA ASN A 12 -13.25 27.84 24.41
C ASN A 12 -13.06 26.44 25.00
N VAL A 13 -13.94 25.53 24.63
CA VAL A 13 -13.89 24.11 24.98
C VAL A 13 -13.98 23.33 23.67
N SER A 14 -13.04 22.43 23.43
CA SER A 14 -13.00 21.60 22.23
C SER A 14 -12.79 20.15 22.58
N SER A 15 -13.43 19.26 21.82
CA SER A 15 -13.20 17.82 21.84
C SER A 15 -12.86 17.37 20.43
N SER A 16 -11.90 16.46 20.30
CA SER A 16 -11.46 15.94 19.00
C SER A 16 -11.09 14.47 19.11
N GLY A 17 -11.26 13.72 18.03
CA GLY A 17 -10.89 12.32 17.94
C GLY A 17 -10.47 11.91 16.53
N TYR A 18 -9.90 10.72 16.45
CA TYR A 18 -9.42 10.10 15.21
C TYR A 18 -9.90 8.66 15.12
N SER A 19 -10.03 8.12 13.90
CA SER A 19 -10.20 6.68 13.68
C SER A 19 -8.89 5.92 13.96
N ASP A 20 -8.98 4.60 14.14
CA ASP A 20 -7.82 3.74 14.42
C ASP A 20 -6.72 3.82 13.35
N ASN A 21 -7.10 4.09 12.10
CA ASN A 21 -6.18 4.28 10.98
C ASN A 21 -5.84 5.75 10.71
N ALA A 22 -6.23 6.66 11.61
CA ALA A 22 -6.07 8.13 11.52
C ALA A 22 -6.65 8.81 10.26
N ARG A 23 -7.40 8.10 9.42
CA ARG A 23 -7.96 8.65 8.18
C ARG A 23 -9.20 9.51 8.40
N VAL A 24 -9.92 9.30 9.48
CA VAL A 24 -11.07 10.13 9.85
C VAL A 24 -10.67 10.96 11.07
N SER A 25 -10.78 12.27 10.97
CA SER A 25 -10.67 13.17 12.11
C SER A 25 -11.98 13.90 12.32
N TYR A 26 -12.34 14.15 13.57
CA TYR A 26 -13.50 14.96 13.89
C TYR A 26 -13.20 15.84 15.10
N SER A 27 -13.81 17.02 15.14
CA SER A 27 -13.77 17.88 16.30
C SER A 27 -15.07 18.65 16.48
N VAL A 28 -15.37 18.95 17.74
CA VAL A 28 -16.50 19.79 18.14
C VAL A 28 -15.93 20.85 19.07
N ASN A 29 -16.19 22.11 18.76
CA ASN A 29 -15.77 23.24 19.56
C ASN A 29 -16.96 24.09 19.97
N THR A 30 -16.95 24.54 21.22
CA THR A 30 -17.91 25.49 21.76
C THR A 30 -17.14 26.59 22.46
N GLY A 31 -17.62 27.82 22.36
CA GLY A 31 -16.97 28.93 23.01
C GLY A 31 -17.92 30.06 23.35
N TYR A 32 -17.48 30.87 24.29
CA TYR A 32 -18.18 32.03 24.79
C TYR A 32 -17.19 33.19 24.89
N THR A 33 -17.50 34.28 24.21
CA THR A 33 -16.70 35.50 24.19
C THR A 33 -17.55 36.64 24.76
N MET A 34 -17.12 37.16 25.89
CA MET A 34 -17.68 38.39 26.45
C MET A 34 -16.87 39.57 25.93
N ASN A 35 -17.54 40.58 25.41
CA ASN A 35 -16.91 41.81 24.94
C ASN A 35 -17.51 43.01 25.64
N LYS A 36 -16.67 43.91 26.13
CA LYS A 36 -17.15 45.12 26.82
C LYS A 36 -17.85 46.13 25.88
N ALA A 37 -17.46 46.13 24.60
CA ALA A 37 -17.94 47.09 23.60
C ALA A 37 -19.00 46.53 22.64
N SER A 38 -19.30 45.22 22.72
CA SER A 38 -20.14 44.49 21.76
C SER A 38 -21.01 43.48 22.50
N LYS A 39 -21.99 42.87 21.81
CA LYS A 39 -22.75 41.76 22.40
C LYS A 39 -21.85 40.57 22.71
N ASP A 40 -22.19 39.86 23.79
CA ASP A 40 -21.61 38.57 24.10
C ASP A 40 -21.95 37.56 22.98
N LEU A 41 -20.97 36.75 22.63
CA LEU A 41 -21.02 35.83 21.51
C LEU A 41 -20.75 34.41 22.00
N SER A 42 -21.77 33.56 21.91
CA SER A 42 -21.62 32.11 22.03
C SER A 42 -21.48 31.53 20.63
N TYR A 43 -20.59 30.57 20.44
CA TYR A 43 -20.48 29.85 19.17
C TYR A 43 -20.34 28.35 19.40
N VAL A 44 -20.84 27.58 18.45
CA VAL A 44 -20.67 26.14 18.36
C VAL A 44 -20.21 25.80 16.95
N GLY A 45 -19.25 24.89 16.85
CA GLY A 45 -18.72 24.40 15.59
C GLY A 45 -18.48 22.91 15.64
N GLY A 46 -18.55 22.30 14.46
CA GLY A 46 -18.17 20.93 14.22
C GLY A 46 -17.33 20.87 12.95
N TYR A 47 -16.32 20.01 12.95
CA TYR A 47 -15.45 19.73 11.83
C TYR A 47 -15.27 18.22 11.70
N ALA A 48 -15.26 17.72 10.46
CA ALA A 48 -14.89 16.36 10.15
C ALA A 48 -14.04 16.34 8.88
N SER A 49 -13.02 15.49 8.85
CA SER A 49 -12.25 15.22 7.64
C SER A 49 -12.08 13.72 7.41
N TYR A 50 -11.95 13.36 6.15
CA TYR A 50 -11.70 12.02 5.67
C TYR A 50 -10.56 12.07 4.65
N GLU A 51 -9.51 11.33 4.95
CA GLU A 51 -8.34 11.17 4.12
C GLU A 51 -8.51 9.93 3.22
N SER A 52 -8.66 10.17 1.93
CA SER A 52 -8.77 9.13 0.92
C SER A 52 -7.47 9.01 0.13
N PRO A 53 -7.21 7.88 -0.55
CA PRO A 53 -6.05 7.73 -1.44
C PRO A 53 -5.92 8.77 -2.56
N TRP A 54 -7.02 9.43 -2.91
CA TRP A 54 -7.15 10.35 -4.05
C TRP A 54 -7.41 11.80 -3.61
N GLY A 55 -7.31 12.10 -2.31
CA GLY A 55 -7.54 13.43 -1.75
C GLY A 55 -8.13 13.40 -0.35
N THR A 56 -7.96 14.49 0.38
CA THR A 56 -8.63 14.73 1.65
C THR A 56 -9.91 15.50 1.43
N LEU A 57 -11.01 15.05 2.05
CA LEU A 57 -12.29 15.74 2.07
C LEU A 57 -12.57 16.23 3.49
N ALA A 58 -12.91 17.50 3.66
CA ALA A 58 -13.24 18.07 4.96
C ALA A 58 -14.52 18.91 4.90
N GLY A 59 -15.27 18.88 5.99
CA GLY A 59 -16.50 19.63 6.16
C GLY A 59 -16.55 20.27 7.54
N SER A 60 -17.05 21.50 7.60
CA SER A 60 -17.27 22.20 8.86
C SER A 60 -18.60 22.92 8.88
N VAL A 61 -19.23 22.95 10.05
CA VAL A 61 -20.44 23.73 10.30
C VAL A 61 -20.23 24.55 11.55
N SER A 62 -20.65 25.81 11.55
CA SER A 62 -20.62 26.65 12.74
C SER A 62 -21.83 27.57 12.82
N ALA A 63 -22.24 27.87 14.04
CA ALA A 63 -23.31 28.80 14.34
C ALA A 63 -22.96 29.64 15.56
N ASN A 64 -23.37 30.90 15.57
CA ASN A 64 -23.21 31.79 16.71
C ASN A 64 -24.54 32.40 17.18
N SER A 65 -24.50 33.02 18.36
CA SER A 65 -25.67 33.65 19.01
C SER A 65 -26.18 34.91 18.31
N ASP A 66 -25.44 35.45 17.33
CA ASP A 66 -25.84 36.61 16.52
C ASP A 66 -26.43 36.20 15.17
N ASN A 67 -26.95 34.96 15.09
CA ASN A 67 -27.63 34.38 13.94
C ASN A 67 -26.76 34.21 12.69
N SER A 68 -25.43 34.23 12.82
CA SER A 68 -24.52 33.82 11.75
C SER A 68 -24.38 32.30 11.73
N ARG A 69 -24.51 31.73 10.54
CA ARG A 69 -24.31 30.30 10.27
C ARG A 69 -23.35 30.16 9.11
N GLN A 70 -22.37 29.29 9.25
CA GLN A 70 -21.39 29.02 8.20
C GLN A 70 -21.32 27.52 7.97
N VAL A 71 -21.25 27.15 6.71
CA VAL A 71 -21.04 25.78 6.25
C VAL A 71 -19.92 25.84 5.24
N SER A 72 -18.89 25.01 5.44
CA SER A 72 -17.74 24.93 4.54
C SER A 72 -17.53 23.47 4.17
N LEU A 73 -17.21 23.26 2.89
CA LEU A 73 -16.77 21.99 2.35
C LEU A 73 -15.48 22.27 1.60
N SER A 74 -14.42 21.52 1.90
CA SER A 74 -13.12 21.65 1.24
C SER A 74 -12.62 20.28 0.82
N THR A 75 -11.85 20.27 -0.26
CA THR A 75 -11.10 19.10 -0.69
C THR A 75 -9.70 19.54 -1.05
N ASP A 76 -8.73 18.67 -0.76
CA ASP A 76 -7.32 18.88 -1.03
C ASP A 76 -6.75 17.61 -1.65
N GLY A 77 -5.77 17.76 -2.54
CA GLY A 77 -5.13 16.65 -3.24
C GLY A 77 -4.53 17.11 -4.56
N GLY A 78 -3.98 16.16 -5.30
CA GLY A 78 -3.28 16.43 -6.55
C GLY A 78 -3.52 15.36 -7.61
N PHE A 79 -3.15 15.64 -8.85
CA PHE A 79 -3.12 14.65 -9.91
C PHE A 79 -1.92 14.86 -10.81
N VAL A 80 -1.43 13.79 -11.42
CA VAL A 80 -0.35 13.82 -12.40
C VAL A 80 -0.82 13.11 -13.66
N LEU A 81 -0.63 13.77 -14.81
CA LEU A 81 -0.79 13.15 -16.12
C LEU A 81 0.57 12.68 -16.61
N HIS A 82 0.71 11.39 -16.87
CA HIS A 82 1.96 10.75 -17.31
C HIS A 82 1.69 9.74 -18.44
N SER A 83 2.75 9.09 -18.93
CA SER A 83 2.67 8.11 -20.03
C SER A 83 1.72 6.94 -19.78
N GLY A 84 1.47 6.61 -18.51
CA GLY A 84 0.58 5.54 -18.07
C GLY A 84 -0.87 5.96 -17.87
N GLY A 85 -1.18 7.27 -17.95
CA GLY A 85 -2.52 7.81 -17.74
C GLY A 85 -2.56 8.94 -16.70
N LEU A 86 -3.69 9.01 -16.00
CA LEU A 86 -3.96 10.01 -14.97
C LEU A 86 -3.97 9.33 -13.60
N THR A 87 -3.10 9.75 -12.70
CA THR A 87 -3.04 9.23 -11.32
C THR A 87 -3.32 10.35 -10.33
N PHE A 88 -4.23 10.07 -9.40
CA PHE A 88 -4.57 10.97 -8.30
C PHE A 88 -3.66 10.72 -7.10
N SER A 89 -3.41 11.76 -6.32
CA SER A 89 -2.68 11.71 -5.07
C SER A 89 -3.48 12.40 -3.98
N ASN A 90 -3.36 11.87 -2.78
CA ASN A 90 -3.81 12.55 -1.58
C ASN A 90 -2.90 13.71 -1.18
N ASP A 91 -1.65 13.72 -1.66
CA ASP A 91 -0.74 14.83 -1.43
C ASP A 91 -1.19 16.03 -2.27
N SER A 92 -1.34 17.20 -1.65
CA SER A 92 -1.34 18.48 -2.37
C SER A 92 0.08 18.92 -2.65
N PHE A 93 0.34 19.28 -3.90
CA PHE A 93 1.66 19.70 -4.35
C PHE A 93 1.57 20.91 -5.27
N SER A 94 2.67 21.64 -5.32
CA SER A 94 2.88 22.88 -6.04
C SER A 94 4.02 22.75 -7.05
N ASP A 95 4.21 23.76 -7.90
CA ASP A 95 5.25 23.77 -8.94
C ASP A 95 6.69 23.61 -8.40
N SER A 96 6.91 23.93 -7.12
CA SER A 96 8.23 23.78 -6.48
C SER A 96 8.46 22.38 -5.88
N ASP A 97 7.41 21.59 -5.73
CA ASP A 97 7.49 20.27 -5.12
C ASP A 97 8.09 19.27 -6.10
N THR A 98 8.73 18.26 -5.51
CA THR A 98 9.40 17.22 -6.29
C THR A 98 8.57 15.96 -6.15
N LEU A 99 8.18 15.36 -7.28
CA LEU A 99 7.20 14.28 -7.32
C LEU A 99 7.85 12.98 -7.80
N ALA A 100 7.39 11.85 -7.28
CA ALA A 100 7.65 10.53 -7.85
C ALA A 100 6.33 9.93 -8.29
N VAL A 101 6.26 9.57 -9.58
CA VAL A 101 5.26 8.65 -10.12
C VAL A 101 5.81 7.25 -9.95
N VAL A 102 5.15 6.45 -9.14
CA VAL A 102 5.50 5.06 -8.89
C VAL A 102 4.63 4.17 -9.77
N GLN A 103 5.25 3.25 -10.49
CA GLN A 103 4.58 2.20 -11.25
C GLN A 103 4.85 0.85 -10.57
N ALA A 104 3.79 0.19 -10.12
CA ALA A 104 3.82 -1.13 -9.50
C ALA A 104 2.54 -1.91 -9.88
N PRO A 105 2.52 -2.56 -11.06
CA PRO A 105 1.33 -3.24 -11.58
C PRO A 105 0.76 -4.31 -10.63
N GLY A 106 -0.51 -4.19 -10.25
CA GLY A 106 -1.17 -5.17 -9.38
C GLY A 106 -0.89 -5.01 -7.88
N ALA A 107 -0.01 -4.08 -7.49
CA ALA A 107 0.24 -3.73 -6.09
C ALA A 107 -0.80 -2.72 -5.53
N GLN A 108 -2.06 -2.84 -5.94
CA GLN A 108 -3.13 -1.92 -5.54
C GLN A 108 -3.24 -1.83 -4.01
N GLY A 109 -3.23 -0.61 -3.48
CA GLY A 109 -3.31 -0.34 -2.04
C GLY A 109 -1.96 -0.31 -1.33
N ALA A 110 -0.85 -0.63 -2.01
CA ALA A 110 0.49 -0.59 -1.43
C ALA A 110 0.83 0.85 -1.03
N ARG A 111 1.40 1.05 0.16
CA ARG A 111 1.76 2.39 0.64
C ARG A 111 3.13 2.78 0.13
N ILE A 112 3.28 4.03 -0.28
CA ILE A 112 4.56 4.60 -0.71
C ILE A 112 5.24 5.23 0.51
N ASN A 113 6.48 4.83 0.82
CA ASN A 113 7.30 5.35 1.91
C ASN A 113 6.62 5.35 3.29
N TYR A 114 5.71 4.39 3.54
CA TYR A 114 4.87 4.33 4.75
C TYR A 114 3.98 5.58 4.98
N GLY A 115 3.86 6.43 3.97
CA GLY A 115 2.96 7.58 3.98
C GLY A 115 1.51 7.19 3.63
N ASN A 116 0.70 8.22 3.38
CA ASN A 116 -0.72 8.04 3.09
C ASN A 116 -1.01 7.89 1.59
N SER A 117 -0.02 8.16 0.74
CA SER A 117 -0.06 7.90 -0.69
C SER A 117 0.00 6.39 -0.97
N THR A 118 -0.93 5.89 -1.79
CA THR A 118 -1.03 4.47 -2.12
C THR A 118 -1.11 4.24 -3.63
N ILE A 119 -0.74 3.04 -4.07
CA ILE A 119 -0.91 2.59 -5.45
C ILE A 119 -2.41 2.39 -5.77
N ASP A 120 -2.84 2.93 -6.89
CA ASP A 120 -4.20 2.84 -7.41
C ASP A 120 -4.49 1.49 -8.10
N ARG A 121 -5.72 1.34 -8.60
CA ARG A 121 -6.17 0.11 -9.29
C ARG A 121 -5.45 -0.16 -10.62
N TRP A 122 -4.83 0.86 -11.21
CA TRP A 122 -4.08 0.76 -12.47
C TRP A 122 -2.59 0.47 -12.23
N GLY A 123 -2.17 0.37 -10.96
CA GLY A 123 -0.79 0.10 -10.58
C GLY A 123 0.08 1.35 -10.53
N TYR A 124 -0.51 2.54 -10.36
CA TYR A 124 0.23 3.80 -10.26
C TYR A 124 -0.03 4.50 -8.93
N GLY A 125 0.97 5.22 -8.43
CA GLY A 125 0.80 6.11 -7.28
C GLY A 125 1.72 7.31 -7.39
N VAL A 126 1.38 8.39 -6.70
CA VAL A 126 2.16 9.63 -6.73
C VAL A 126 2.45 10.07 -5.31
N THR A 127 3.70 10.42 -5.04
CA THR A 127 4.11 11.05 -3.78
C THR A 127 4.93 12.31 -4.03
N SER A 128 4.75 13.29 -3.16
CA SER A 128 5.50 14.56 -3.14
C SER A 128 6.61 14.59 -2.08
N ALA A 129 6.78 13.51 -1.31
CA ALA A 129 7.70 13.44 -0.18
C ALA A 129 9.18 13.21 -0.60
N LEU A 130 9.68 14.04 -1.51
CA LEU A 130 11.04 13.97 -2.05
C LEU A 130 11.81 15.26 -1.78
N SER A 131 13.03 15.10 -1.26
CA SER A 131 13.96 16.20 -1.06
C SER A 131 14.77 16.46 -2.34
N PRO A 132 14.69 17.66 -2.94
CA PRO A 132 15.44 17.96 -4.16
C PRO A 132 16.96 17.95 -3.90
N TYR A 133 17.73 17.50 -4.89
CA TYR A 133 19.20 17.37 -4.84
C TYR A 133 19.74 16.41 -3.78
N HIS A 134 18.87 15.62 -3.15
CA HIS A 134 19.23 14.59 -2.19
C HIS A 134 18.89 13.19 -2.73
N GLU A 135 19.57 12.19 -2.19
CA GLU A 135 19.19 10.80 -2.40
C GLU A 135 17.87 10.53 -1.68
N ASN A 136 16.86 10.13 -2.45
CA ASN A 136 15.57 9.75 -1.92
C ASN A 136 15.34 8.27 -2.20
N ARG A 137 15.08 7.52 -1.14
CA ARG A 137 14.65 6.13 -1.25
C ARG A 137 13.13 6.09 -1.31
N ILE A 138 12.60 5.58 -2.42
CA ILE A 138 11.19 5.32 -2.64
C ILE A 138 10.97 3.84 -2.37
N ALA A 139 10.20 3.49 -1.34
CA ALA A 139 9.90 2.12 -0.96
C ALA A 139 8.39 1.86 -1.01
N LEU A 140 8.03 0.62 -1.30
CA LEU A 140 6.64 0.15 -1.28
C LEU A 140 6.43 -0.80 -0.12
N ASP A 141 5.38 -0.55 0.67
CA ASP A 141 4.90 -1.45 1.69
C ASP A 141 3.75 -2.31 1.14
N ILE A 142 4.00 -3.63 1.08
CA ILE A 142 3.10 -4.64 0.55
C ILE A 142 2.50 -5.55 1.64
N ASN A 143 2.79 -5.29 2.92
CA ASN A 143 2.40 -6.20 4.00
C ASN A 143 0.88 -6.29 4.19
N ASP A 144 0.18 -5.18 3.99
CA ASP A 144 -1.26 -5.07 4.20
C ASP A 144 -2.08 -5.27 2.91
N LEU A 145 -1.49 -5.87 1.87
CA LEU A 145 -2.19 -6.09 0.60
C LEU A 145 -3.16 -7.27 0.67
N GLU A 146 -4.34 -7.10 0.10
CA GLU A 146 -5.31 -8.18 -0.10
C GLU A 146 -4.87 -9.16 -1.20
N ASN A 147 -4.13 -8.66 -2.20
CA ASN A 147 -3.62 -9.43 -3.31
C ASN A 147 -2.19 -9.91 -3.03
N ASP A 148 -1.90 -11.16 -3.39
CA ASP A 148 -0.53 -11.69 -3.36
C ASP A 148 0.26 -11.14 -4.54
N VAL A 149 1.19 -10.24 -4.24
CA VAL A 149 2.09 -9.61 -5.19
C VAL A 149 3.50 -9.63 -4.62
N GLU A 150 4.46 -10.03 -5.45
CA GLU A 150 5.87 -9.88 -5.14
C GLU A 150 6.45 -8.68 -5.88
N LEU A 151 7.33 -7.96 -5.22
CA LEU A 151 8.17 -6.94 -5.84
C LEU A 151 9.57 -7.52 -6.04
N LYS A 152 10.12 -7.47 -7.26
CA LYS A 152 11.52 -7.87 -7.50
C LYS A 152 12.50 -6.98 -6.75
N SER A 153 12.15 -5.71 -6.58
CA SER A 153 12.82 -4.78 -5.69
C SER A 153 11.77 -4.04 -4.86
N THR A 154 11.96 -3.95 -3.55
CA THR A 154 11.04 -3.23 -2.65
C THR A 154 11.38 -1.75 -2.51
N SER A 155 12.49 -1.30 -3.10
CA SER A 155 12.85 0.12 -3.12
C SER A 155 13.61 0.54 -4.37
N ALA A 156 13.36 1.77 -4.82
CA ALA A 156 14.10 2.48 -5.84
C ALA A 156 14.76 3.73 -5.23
N VAL A 157 15.85 4.20 -5.84
CA VAL A 157 16.56 5.40 -5.39
C VAL A 157 16.56 6.43 -6.50
N ALA A 158 16.22 7.67 -6.17
CA ALA A 158 16.21 8.79 -7.10
C ALA A 158 16.87 10.05 -6.48
N VAL A 159 17.55 10.84 -7.32
CA VAL A 159 18.14 12.14 -6.95
C VAL A 159 17.50 13.24 -7.82
N PRO A 160 16.27 13.65 -7.50
CA PRO A 160 15.51 14.57 -8.33
C PRO A 160 15.98 16.02 -8.17
N ARG A 161 15.71 16.86 -9.17
CA ARG A 161 15.85 18.33 -9.06
C ARG A 161 14.56 18.94 -8.51
N GLN A 162 14.63 20.16 -8.00
CA GLN A 162 13.44 20.88 -7.57
C GLN A 162 12.43 21.03 -8.73
N GLY A 163 11.14 20.79 -8.45
CA GLY A 163 10.08 20.83 -9.45
C GLY A 163 10.08 19.68 -10.45
N SER A 164 10.92 18.65 -10.25
CA SER A 164 10.98 17.51 -11.17
C SER A 164 9.98 16.42 -10.81
N VAL A 165 9.48 15.74 -11.83
CA VAL A 165 8.66 14.52 -11.71
C VAL A 165 9.53 13.35 -12.14
N VAL A 166 9.92 12.51 -11.20
CA VAL A 166 10.68 11.28 -11.46
C VAL A 166 9.75 10.08 -11.58
N PHE A 167 10.16 9.10 -12.36
CA PHE A 167 9.41 7.87 -12.55
C PHE A 167 10.16 6.72 -11.87
N ALA A 168 9.49 6.03 -10.95
CA ALA A 168 10.03 4.91 -10.21
C ALA A 168 9.29 3.63 -10.60
N ASP A 169 9.95 2.76 -11.35
CA ASP A 169 9.38 1.51 -11.84
C ASP A 169 9.72 0.36 -10.89
N PHE A 170 8.69 -0.40 -10.52
CA PHE A 170 8.77 -1.58 -9.67
C PHE A 170 8.23 -2.77 -10.44
N GLU A 171 9.14 -3.69 -10.79
CA GLU A 171 8.75 -4.95 -11.38
C GLU A 171 7.99 -5.81 -10.37
N THR A 172 6.72 -6.06 -10.68
CA THR A 172 5.79 -6.87 -9.88
C THR A 172 5.57 -8.23 -10.51
N VAL A 173 5.58 -9.28 -9.70
CA VAL A 173 5.08 -10.61 -10.07
C VAL A 173 3.76 -10.82 -9.35
N GLN A 174 2.68 -10.89 -10.10
CA GLN A 174 1.34 -11.17 -9.58
C GLN A 174 1.10 -12.67 -9.51
N GLY A 175 0.36 -13.09 -8.50
CA GLY A 175 -0.16 -14.45 -8.39
C GLY A 175 0.26 -15.11 -7.09
N GLN A 176 -0.40 -16.22 -6.79
CA GLN A 176 -0.33 -16.80 -5.46
C GLN A 176 1.03 -17.44 -5.21
N SER A 177 1.54 -17.23 -4.01
CA SER A 177 2.71 -17.88 -3.46
C SER A 177 2.30 -19.14 -2.73
N ALA A 178 3.10 -20.20 -2.88
CA ALA A 178 2.84 -21.46 -2.24
C ALA A 178 4.12 -22.12 -1.74
N ILE A 179 3.98 -22.75 -0.57
CA ILE A 179 4.95 -23.70 -0.04
C ILE A 179 4.46 -25.10 -0.42
N MET A 180 5.20 -25.77 -1.30
CA MET A 180 4.87 -27.10 -1.81
C MET A 180 5.75 -28.15 -1.13
N ASN A 181 5.14 -29.12 -0.46
CA ASN A 181 5.86 -30.28 0.09
C ASN A 181 5.86 -31.39 -0.98
N ILE A 182 7.00 -31.56 -1.64
CA ILE A 182 7.14 -32.40 -2.83
C ILE A 182 7.95 -33.65 -2.52
N THR A 183 7.42 -34.81 -2.90
CA THR A 183 8.09 -36.10 -2.74
C THR A 183 8.37 -36.73 -4.10
N ARG A 184 9.58 -37.27 -4.26
CA ARG A 184 10.02 -37.93 -5.49
C ARG A 184 9.42 -39.34 -5.57
N SER A 185 9.08 -39.80 -6.78
CA SER A 185 8.41 -41.09 -6.98
C SER A 185 9.21 -42.29 -6.49
N ASP A 186 10.54 -42.18 -6.46
CA ASP A 186 11.48 -43.20 -5.98
C ASP A 186 11.77 -43.11 -4.46
N GLY A 187 11.06 -42.24 -3.73
CA GLY A 187 11.19 -42.08 -2.28
C GLY A 187 12.41 -41.29 -1.82
N LYS A 188 13.25 -40.80 -2.74
CA LYS A 188 14.35 -39.88 -2.41
C LYS A 188 13.84 -38.44 -2.31
N ASN A 189 14.65 -37.55 -1.74
CA ASN A 189 14.35 -36.12 -1.73
C ASN A 189 14.78 -35.46 -3.04
N ILE A 190 14.06 -34.42 -3.44
CA ILE A 190 14.51 -33.52 -4.49
C ILE A 190 15.63 -32.65 -3.89
N PRO A 191 16.76 -32.47 -4.61
CA PRO A 191 17.88 -31.70 -4.09
C PRO A 191 17.54 -30.22 -3.89
N PHE A 192 18.26 -29.60 -2.97
CA PHE A 192 18.23 -28.16 -2.74
C PHE A 192 18.62 -27.38 -4.01
N ALA A 193 17.99 -26.23 -4.21
CA ALA A 193 18.15 -25.37 -5.39
C ALA A 193 17.81 -26.04 -6.73
N ALA A 194 16.92 -27.04 -6.72
CA ALA A 194 16.29 -27.50 -7.95
C ALA A 194 15.27 -26.45 -8.43
N ASP A 195 15.38 -26.06 -9.69
CA ASP A 195 14.48 -25.08 -10.30
C ASP A 195 13.13 -25.72 -10.64
N ILE A 196 12.06 -24.96 -10.43
CA ILE A 196 10.69 -25.35 -10.72
C ILE A 196 10.17 -24.47 -11.86
N TYR A 197 9.63 -25.12 -12.88
CA TYR A 197 9.12 -24.51 -14.09
C TYR A 197 7.61 -24.71 -14.20
N ASP A 198 6.90 -23.68 -14.67
CA ASP A 198 5.51 -23.79 -15.12
C ASP A 198 5.39 -24.48 -16.49
N GLU A 199 4.17 -24.61 -17.00
CA GLU A 199 3.88 -25.21 -18.31
C GLU A 199 4.42 -24.36 -19.47
N GLN A 200 4.61 -23.05 -19.25
CA GLN A 200 5.15 -22.10 -20.22
C GLN A 200 6.69 -22.08 -20.22
N GLY A 201 7.34 -22.77 -19.27
CA GLY A 201 8.78 -22.84 -19.13
C GLY A 201 9.40 -21.68 -18.34
N ASN A 202 8.61 -20.89 -17.61
CA ASN A 202 9.11 -19.87 -16.71
C ASN A 202 9.52 -20.50 -15.38
N VAL A 203 10.61 -20.01 -14.79
CA VAL A 203 11.01 -20.40 -13.44
C VAL A 203 10.06 -19.74 -12.45
N ILE A 204 9.30 -20.55 -11.71
CA ILE A 204 8.30 -20.11 -10.74
C ILE A 204 8.76 -20.28 -9.29
N GLY A 205 9.88 -20.95 -9.07
CA GLY A 205 10.38 -21.20 -7.71
C GLY A 205 11.54 -22.17 -7.66
N ASN A 206 11.93 -22.51 -6.44
CA ASN A 206 13.08 -23.37 -6.16
C ASN A 206 12.79 -24.31 -4.98
N VAL A 207 13.42 -25.46 -4.98
CA VAL A 207 13.34 -26.43 -3.87
C VAL A 207 14.31 -26.05 -2.76
N GLY A 208 13.78 -25.86 -1.57
CA GLY A 208 14.52 -25.66 -0.32
C GLY A 208 14.92 -26.97 0.36
N GLN A 209 15.11 -26.93 1.67
CA GLN A 209 15.49 -28.11 2.45
C GLN A 209 14.30 -29.04 2.68
N GLY A 210 14.57 -30.35 2.77
CA GLY A 210 13.54 -31.34 3.12
C GLY A 210 12.51 -31.64 2.02
N GLY A 211 12.74 -31.23 0.77
CA GLY A 211 11.77 -31.39 -0.32
C GLY A 211 10.64 -30.34 -0.30
N GLN A 212 10.79 -29.31 0.53
CA GLN A 212 9.89 -28.18 0.56
C GLN A 212 10.31 -27.16 -0.47
N ALA A 213 9.41 -26.80 -1.37
CA ALA A 213 9.62 -25.82 -2.42
C ALA A 213 8.83 -24.55 -2.13
N PHE A 214 9.37 -23.42 -2.55
CA PHE A 214 8.65 -22.15 -2.56
C PHE A 214 8.46 -21.71 -4.00
N VAL A 215 7.20 -21.53 -4.39
CA VAL A 215 6.79 -21.10 -5.74
C VAL A 215 5.88 -19.88 -5.67
N ARG A 216 5.83 -19.12 -6.75
CA ARG A 216 4.99 -17.93 -6.89
C ARG A 216 4.38 -17.85 -8.28
N GLY A 217 3.34 -17.02 -8.40
CA GLY A 217 2.65 -16.86 -9.68
C GLY A 217 1.86 -18.10 -10.10
N ILE A 218 1.48 -18.97 -9.14
CA ILE A 218 0.77 -20.20 -9.46
C ILE A 218 -0.74 -19.97 -9.58
N GLU A 219 -1.38 -20.75 -10.45
CA GLU A 219 -2.84 -20.78 -10.58
C GLU A 219 -3.48 -21.73 -9.55
N GLN A 220 -4.82 -21.91 -9.60
CA GLN A 220 -5.53 -22.83 -8.71
C GLN A 220 -5.13 -24.30 -8.91
N GLN A 221 -4.67 -24.66 -10.10
CA GLN A 221 -4.16 -25.99 -10.42
C GLN A 221 -3.22 -25.89 -11.61
N GLY A 222 -2.31 -26.84 -11.76
CA GLY A 222 -1.41 -26.86 -12.91
C GLY A 222 -0.36 -27.96 -12.83
N ASN A 223 0.42 -28.09 -13.89
CA ASN A 223 1.58 -28.96 -13.90
C ASN A 223 2.86 -28.15 -13.71
N ILE A 224 3.80 -28.74 -12.97
CA ILE A 224 5.13 -28.18 -12.76
C ILE A 224 6.19 -29.21 -13.19
N SER A 225 7.28 -28.69 -13.75
CA SER A 225 8.48 -29.47 -14.06
C SER A 225 9.60 -29.04 -13.14
N ILE A 226 10.20 -29.99 -12.44
CA ILE A 226 11.32 -29.72 -11.54
C ILE A 226 12.58 -30.28 -12.18
N LYS A 227 13.62 -29.47 -12.32
CA LYS A 227 14.85 -29.85 -13.03
C LYS A 227 16.07 -29.62 -12.15
N TRP A 228 16.99 -30.58 -12.13
CA TRP A 228 18.24 -30.50 -11.39
C TRP A 228 19.33 -31.36 -12.05
N LEU A 229 20.53 -31.32 -11.49
CA LEU A 229 21.64 -32.18 -11.87
C LEU A 229 21.87 -33.25 -10.80
N GLU A 230 21.88 -34.52 -11.20
CA GLU A 230 22.26 -35.66 -10.37
C GLU A 230 23.46 -36.33 -11.05
N GLU A 231 24.61 -36.40 -10.36
CA GLU A 231 25.87 -36.91 -10.92
C GLU A 231 26.26 -36.24 -12.27
N SER A 232 26.04 -34.93 -12.37
CA SER A 232 26.25 -34.12 -13.60
C SER A 232 25.36 -34.50 -14.80
N LYS A 233 24.29 -35.27 -14.58
CA LYS A 233 23.28 -35.56 -15.59
C LYS A 233 22.00 -34.78 -15.30
N PRO A 234 21.33 -34.23 -16.33
CA PRO A 234 20.05 -33.58 -16.16
C PRO A 234 19.00 -34.62 -15.78
N VAL A 235 18.35 -34.39 -14.65
CA VAL A 235 17.19 -35.16 -14.20
C VAL A 235 16.02 -34.20 -14.09
N SER A 236 14.83 -34.66 -14.47
CA SER A 236 13.62 -33.90 -14.29
C SER A 236 12.50 -34.76 -13.76
N CYS A 237 11.54 -34.15 -13.08
CA CYS A 237 10.31 -34.80 -12.70
C CYS A 237 9.11 -33.88 -12.97
N LEU A 238 7.96 -34.50 -13.24
CA LEU A 238 6.69 -33.81 -13.44
C LEU A 238 5.78 -34.04 -12.23
N ALA A 239 5.14 -32.97 -11.76
CA ALA A 239 4.13 -33.05 -10.73
C ALA A 239 2.90 -32.23 -11.12
N HIS A 240 1.73 -32.69 -10.68
CA HIS A 240 0.49 -31.93 -10.76
C HIS A 240 0.16 -31.40 -9.36
N TYR A 241 -0.28 -30.15 -9.27
CA TYR A 241 -0.76 -29.56 -8.03
C TYR A 241 -2.18 -29.02 -8.23
N GLN A 242 -2.95 -29.06 -7.15
CA GLN A 242 -4.28 -28.47 -7.08
C GLN A 242 -4.44 -27.84 -5.70
N GLN A 243 -4.87 -26.59 -5.68
CA GLN A 243 -5.15 -25.86 -4.45
C GLN A 243 -6.46 -26.37 -3.84
N SER A 244 -6.45 -26.60 -2.53
CA SER A 244 -7.68 -26.84 -1.77
C SER A 244 -8.28 -25.49 -1.36
N SER A 245 -9.60 -25.37 -1.38
CA SER A 245 -10.32 -24.19 -0.88
C SER A 245 -10.10 -23.93 0.62
N GLU A 246 -9.59 -24.94 1.35
CA GLU A 246 -9.27 -24.88 2.79
C GLU A 246 -7.76 -24.90 3.06
N ALA A 247 -6.92 -24.58 2.08
CA ALA A 247 -5.47 -24.61 2.25
C ALA A 247 -5.02 -23.69 3.41
N GLU A 248 -4.20 -24.24 4.30
CA GLU A 248 -3.59 -23.49 5.39
C GLU A 248 -2.70 -22.38 4.82
N LYS A 249 -2.86 -21.15 5.33
CA LYS A 249 -2.10 -19.97 4.92
C LYS A 249 -1.07 -19.60 5.97
N ILE A 250 0.17 -19.37 5.56
CA ILE A 250 1.19 -18.73 6.38
C ILE A 250 1.46 -17.35 5.78
N ALA A 251 1.12 -16.29 6.53
CA ALA A 251 1.03 -14.93 6.01
C ALA A 251 0.10 -14.87 4.78
N GLN A 252 0.65 -14.75 3.57
CA GLN A 252 -0.11 -14.70 2.32
C GLN A 252 0.05 -15.98 1.46
N SER A 253 1.00 -16.86 1.82
CA SER A 253 1.32 -18.06 1.04
C SER A 253 0.52 -19.28 1.49
N ILE A 254 0.04 -20.08 0.54
CA ILE A 254 -0.68 -21.34 0.83
C ILE A 254 0.28 -22.52 0.99
N ILE A 255 -0.08 -23.50 1.81
CA ILE A 255 0.66 -24.77 1.92
C ILE A 255 -0.02 -25.84 1.07
N LEU A 256 0.74 -26.46 0.17
CA LEU A 256 0.31 -27.59 -0.65
C LEU A 256 1.07 -28.85 -0.24
N ASN A 257 0.33 -29.83 0.27
CA ASN A 257 0.87 -31.09 0.77
C ASN A 257 0.62 -32.24 -0.20
N GLY A 258 1.47 -33.26 -0.14
CA GLY A 258 1.25 -34.52 -0.86
C GLY A 258 1.51 -34.46 -2.37
N ILE A 259 2.27 -33.47 -2.84
CA ILE A 259 2.63 -33.37 -4.25
C ILE A 259 3.65 -34.47 -4.56
N ARG A 260 3.30 -35.36 -5.49
CA ARG A 260 4.16 -36.46 -5.92
C ARG A 260 4.75 -36.17 -7.29
N CYS A 261 6.08 -36.12 -7.36
CA CYS A 261 6.80 -35.84 -8.59
C CYS A 261 7.26 -37.15 -9.25
N GLN A 262 6.84 -37.38 -10.49
CA GLN A 262 7.23 -38.56 -11.28
C GLN A 262 8.49 -38.25 -12.09
N ILE A 263 9.58 -38.98 -11.82
CA ILE A 263 10.85 -38.86 -12.56
C ILE A 263 10.64 -39.25 -14.03
N GLN A 264 11.26 -38.49 -14.94
CA GLN A 264 11.36 -38.80 -16.37
C GLN A 264 12.64 -39.55 -16.72
#